data_AF-Q4BXP3-F1
#
_entry.id   AF-Q4BXP3-F1
#
_cell.length_a   1.000
_cell.length_b   1.000
_cell.length_c   1.000
_cell.angle_alpha   90.00
_cell.angle_beta   90.00
_cell.angle_gamma   90.00
#
_symmetry.space_group_name_H-M   'P 1'
#
loop_
_entity.id
_entity.type
_entity.pdbx_description
1 polymer ?
#
loop_
_entity_poly.entity_id
_entity_poly.type
_entity_poly.pdbx_seq_one_letter_code
_entity_poly.pdbx_strand_id
1 'polypeptide(L)'
;MTQSPITEDQILNPEELEKEEESDYFDYFFDEPGSEPGKLNIEPDAKPSRIVLIDYDQSHAIRKVDVTPNALIPYLGTNTISWMDIQGLGSERVLK
;
A
#
# COMPACT_ATOMS: atom_id res chain seq x y z
N MET A 1 -36.33 -24.86 -17.54
CA MET A 1 -35.45 -23.93 -16.80
C MET A 1 -36.00 -22.54 -17.05
N THR A 2 -36.81 -22.04 -16.13
CA THR A 2 -37.45 -20.72 -16.20
C THR A 2 -36.40 -19.66 -15.84
N GLN A 3 -36.04 -18.80 -16.81
CA GLN A 3 -35.31 -17.58 -16.47
C GLN A 3 -36.23 -16.70 -15.64
N SER A 4 -35.76 -16.33 -14.45
CA SER A 4 -36.47 -15.38 -13.59
C SER A 4 -36.37 -13.99 -14.23
N PRO A 5 -37.44 -13.18 -14.24
CA PRO A 5 -37.39 -11.83 -14.80
C PRO A 5 -36.46 -10.97 -13.94
N ILE A 6 -35.58 -10.21 -14.60
CA ILE A 6 -34.78 -9.16 -13.96
C ILE A 6 -35.79 -8.16 -13.40
N THR A 7 -35.83 -8.01 -12.08
CA THR A 7 -36.70 -7.05 -11.40
C THR A 7 -36.16 -5.65 -11.62
N GLU A 8 -37.02 -4.64 -11.73
CA GLU A 8 -36.65 -3.23 -11.95
C GLU A 8 -35.60 -2.72 -10.94
N ASP A 9 -35.53 -3.34 -9.75
CA ASP A 9 -34.53 -3.11 -8.69
C ASP A 9 -33.08 -3.52 -9.07
N GLN A 10 -32.84 -4.14 -10.23
CA GLN A 10 -31.51 -4.55 -10.70
C GLN A 10 -30.94 -3.62 -11.78
N ILE A 11 -31.67 -2.59 -12.19
CA ILE A 11 -31.16 -1.58 -13.12
C ILE A 11 -30.35 -0.59 -12.28
N LEU A 12 -29.03 -0.78 -12.20
CA LEU A 12 -28.11 0.23 -11.68
C LEU A 12 -28.38 1.54 -12.42
N ASN A 13 -28.76 2.57 -11.68
CA ASN A 13 -29.01 3.90 -12.23
C ASN A 13 -27.66 4.46 -12.73
N PRO A 14 -27.52 4.81 -14.02
CA PRO A 14 -26.29 5.40 -14.54
C PRO A 14 -25.86 6.66 -13.79
N GLU A 15 -26.82 7.44 -13.28
CA GLU A 15 -26.54 8.64 -12.47
C GLU A 15 -25.94 8.33 -11.09
N GLU A 16 -26.16 7.12 -10.55
CA GLU A 16 -25.54 6.69 -9.29
C GLU A 16 -24.09 6.23 -9.53
N LEU A 17 -23.83 5.55 -10.66
CA LEU A 17 -22.47 5.18 -11.09
C LEU A 17 -21.60 6.42 -11.39
N GLU A 18 -22.14 7.42 -12.09
CA GLU A 18 -21.41 8.66 -12.37
C GLU A 18 -21.09 9.47 -11.10
N LYS A 19 -21.98 9.45 -10.10
CA LYS A 19 -21.73 10.10 -8.80
C LYS A 19 -20.64 9.40 -7.98
N GLU A 20 -20.57 8.07 -8.02
CA GLU A 20 -19.47 7.33 -7.37
C GLU A 20 -18.12 7.63 -8.03
N GLU A 21 -18.07 7.69 -9.38
CA GLU A 21 -16.83 8.02 -10.10
C GLU A 21 -16.39 9.50 -9.92
N GLU A 22 -17.32 10.45 -9.84
CA GLU A 22 -16.99 11.86 -9.53
C GLU A 22 -16.44 12.02 -8.11
N SER A 23 -16.97 11.27 -7.13
CA SER A 23 -16.52 11.31 -5.73
C SER A 23 -15.03 10.97 -5.59
N ASP A 24 -14.58 9.90 -6.25
CA ASP A 24 -13.19 9.43 -6.17
C ASP A 24 -12.18 10.44 -6.77
N TYR A 25 -12.62 11.33 -7.67
CA TYR A 25 -11.74 12.32 -8.31
C TYR A 25 -11.45 13.53 -7.42
N PHE A 26 -12.32 13.83 -6.44
CA PHE A 26 -12.17 14.97 -5.52
C PHE A 26 -11.33 14.67 -4.27
N ASP A 27 -11.13 13.40 -3.94
CA ASP A 27 -10.30 12.97 -2.81
C ASP A 27 -8.80 12.98 -3.12
N TYR A 28 -8.39 13.50 -4.27
CA TYR A 28 -6.99 13.49 -4.73
C TYR A 28 -6.03 14.42 -3.95
N PHE A 29 -6.53 15.18 -2.97
CA PHE A 29 -5.73 16.10 -2.16
C PHE A 29 -5.76 15.69 -0.66
N PHE A 30 -4.85 14.79 -0.30
CA PHE A 30 -4.70 14.19 1.04
C PHE A 30 -3.84 14.99 2.03
N ASP A 31 -3.49 16.24 1.72
CA ASP A 31 -2.68 17.08 2.61
C ASP A 31 -3.52 18.23 3.18
N GLU A 32 -3.50 18.37 4.52
CA GLU A 32 -4.10 19.53 5.17
C GLU A 32 -3.49 20.83 4.60
N PRO A 33 -4.31 21.84 4.27
CA PRO A 33 -3.82 23.13 3.80
C PRO A 33 -2.76 23.71 4.75
N GLY A 34 -1.56 23.97 4.24
CA GLY A 34 -0.42 24.44 5.03
C GLY A 34 0.56 23.34 5.47
N SER A 35 0.39 22.10 5.01
CA SER A 35 1.38 21.04 5.19
C SER A 35 2.70 21.39 4.50
N GLU A 36 3.81 21.14 5.22
CA GLU A 36 5.14 21.36 4.66
C GLU A 36 5.43 20.32 3.56
N PRO A 37 6.06 20.73 2.44
CA PRO A 37 6.44 19.80 1.39
C PRO A 37 7.40 18.74 1.94
N GLY A 38 7.08 17.46 1.67
CA GLY A 38 7.86 16.31 2.15
C GLY A 38 7.43 15.77 3.52
N LYS A 39 6.37 16.34 4.14
CA LYS A 39 5.76 15.76 5.35
C LYS A 39 4.96 14.51 4.97
N LEU A 40 5.31 13.37 5.58
CA LEU A 40 4.50 12.15 5.47
C LEU A 40 3.26 12.30 6.36
N ASN A 41 2.07 12.19 5.78
CA ASN A 41 0.82 12.06 6.50
C ASN A 41 0.50 10.56 6.68
N ILE A 42 0.39 10.10 7.93
CA ILE A 42 0.13 8.70 8.25
C ILE A 42 -1.13 8.66 9.12
N GLU A 43 -2.14 7.93 8.64
CA GLU A 43 -3.41 7.80 9.35
C GLU A 43 -3.22 7.17 10.74
N PRO A 44 -3.99 7.59 11.76
CA PRO A 44 -3.86 7.05 13.12
C PRO A 44 -4.14 5.55 13.24
N ASP A 45 -4.94 4.99 12.34
CA ASP A 45 -5.31 3.57 12.28
C ASP A 45 -4.49 2.78 11.25
N ALA A 46 -3.49 3.42 10.62
CA ALA A 46 -2.66 2.78 9.62
C ALA A 46 -1.95 1.55 10.20
N LYS A 47 -1.95 0.47 9.42
CA LYS A 47 -1.34 -0.79 9.86
C LYS A 47 0.16 -0.62 10.11
N PRO A 48 0.69 -1.15 11.23
CA PRO A 48 2.11 -1.09 11.52
C PRO A 48 2.96 -1.67 10.40
N SER A 49 4.11 -1.04 10.17
CA SER A 49 5.04 -1.47 9.14
C SER A 49 5.72 -2.78 9.47
N ARG A 50 5.77 -3.65 8.48
CA ARG A 50 6.47 -4.93 8.49
C ARG A 50 7.40 -4.98 7.30
N ILE A 51 8.62 -5.45 7.52
CA ILE A 51 9.59 -5.63 6.44
C ILE A 51 9.93 -7.10 6.29
N VAL A 52 9.91 -7.58 5.05
CA VAL A 52 10.40 -8.89 4.66
C VAL A 52 11.59 -8.70 3.73
N LEU A 53 12.73 -9.29 4.09
CA LEU A 53 13.93 -9.32 3.25
C LEU A 53 14.04 -10.68 2.59
N ILE A 54 14.25 -10.68 1.28
CA ILE A 54 14.68 -11.83 0.50
C ILE A 54 15.99 -11.44 -0.17
N ASP A 55 17.09 -12.10 0.17
CA ASP A 55 18.41 -11.82 -0.40
C ASP A 55 18.97 -13.10 -1.02
N TYR A 56 19.43 -13.02 -2.26
CA TYR A 56 19.86 -14.20 -3.00
C TYR A 56 20.90 -13.91 -4.08
N ASP A 57 21.66 -14.96 -4.42
CA ASP A 57 22.57 -15.05 -5.55
C ASP A 57 22.54 -16.48 -6.14
N GLN A 58 23.54 -16.84 -6.95
CA GLN A 58 23.61 -18.18 -7.57
C GLN A 58 23.83 -19.33 -6.56
N SER A 59 24.39 -19.03 -5.40
CA SER A 59 24.86 -19.97 -4.38
C SER A 59 24.05 -19.94 -3.08
N HIS A 60 23.34 -18.84 -2.80
CA HIS A 60 22.67 -18.62 -1.53
C HIS A 60 21.31 -17.94 -1.75
N ALA A 61 20.34 -18.27 -0.91
CA ALA A 61 19.07 -17.55 -0.82
C ALA A 61 18.61 -17.57 0.64
N ILE A 62 18.33 -16.39 1.18
CA ILE A 62 17.84 -16.22 2.55
C ILE A 62 16.55 -15.40 2.56
N ARG A 63 15.69 -15.70 3.53
CA ARG A 63 14.47 -14.94 3.78
C ARG A 63 14.37 -14.60 5.27
N LYS A 64 14.17 -13.33 5.58
CA LYS A 64 13.97 -12.81 6.93
C LYS A 64 12.66 -12.02 6.96
N VAL A 65 11.91 -12.15 8.05
CA VAL A 65 10.64 -11.44 8.28
C VAL A 65 10.77 -10.55 9.51
N ASP A 66 9.94 -9.52 9.58
CA ASP A 66 9.87 -8.60 10.72
C ASP A 66 11.24 -7.95 11.02
N VAL A 67 11.99 -7.66 9.96
CA VAL A 67 13.31 -7.03 10.07
C VAL A 67 13.17 -5.53 10.32
N THR A 68 14.10 -4.97 11.10
CA THR A 68 14.17 -3.52 11.29
C THR A 68 14.92 -2.88 10.13
N PRO A 69 14.68 -1.59 9.82
CA PRO A 69 15.40 -0.89 8.75
C PRO A 69 16.93 -0.96 8.90
N ASN A 70 17.46 -0.78 10.11
CA ASN A 70 18.90 -0.85 10.37
C ASN A 70 19.51 -2.24 10.08
N ALA A 71 18.73 -3.31 10.18
CA ALA A 71 19.19 -4.66 9.85
C ALA A 71 19.39 -4.88 8.35
N LEU A 72 18.92 -3.97 7.50
CA LEU A 72 19.06 -4.01 6.04
C LEU A 72 20.36 -3.38 5.55
N ILE A 73 21.02 -2.55 6.37
CA ILE A 73 22.27 -1.85 6.02
C ILE A 73 23.32 -2.80 5.42
N PRO A 74 23.56 -4.01 5.97
CA PRO A 74 24.56 -4.94 5.40
C PRO A 74 24.22 -5.46 4.00
N TYR A 75 22.98 -5.31 3.55
CA TYR A 75 22.47 -5.78 2.25
C TYR A 75 22.47 -4.67 1.19
N LEU A 76 22.89 -3.45 1.55
CA LEU A 76 22.99 -2.34 0.62
C LEU A 76 24.34 -2.39 -0.12
N GLY A 77 24.29 -2.38 -1.46
CA GLY A 77 25.50 -2.35 -2.30
C GLY A 77 26.30 -3.66 -2.32
N THR A 78 25.70 -4.77 -1.91
CA THR A 78 26.28 -6.11 -2.07
C THR A 78 26.15 -6.60 -3.50
N ASN A 79 26.93 -7.62 -3.87
CA ASN A 79 26.82 -8.30 -5.17
C ASN A 79 25.67 -9.34 -5.22
N THR A 80 24.67 -9.18 -4.36
CA THR A 80 23.49 -10.05 -4.26
C THR A 80 22.25 -9.28 -4.68
N ILE A 81 21.19 -9.98 -5.08
CA ILE A 81 19.90 -9.36 -5.32
C ILE A 81 19.12 -9.37 -4.01
N SER A 82 18.86 -8.18 -3.48
CA SER A 82 18.05 -7.98 -2.28
C SER A 82 16.68 -7.40 -2.63
N TRP A 83 15.63 -8.17 -2.35
CA TRP A 83 14.25 -7.70 -2.41
C TRP A 83 13.74 -7.41 -0.99
N MET A 84 13.36 -6.15 -0.77
CA MET A 84 12.79 -5.67 0.47
C MET A 84 11.30 -5.37 0.23
N ASP A 85 10.43 -6.20 0.80
CA ASP A 85 8.99 -5.98 0.78
C ASP A 85 8.58 -5.27 2.07
N ILE A 86 8.13 -4.03 1.93
CA ILE A 86 7.71 -3.15 3.03
C ILE A 86 6.18 -3.09 3.01
N GLN A 87 5.56 -3.73 3.98
CA GLN A 87 4.12 -3.86 4.10
C GLN A 87 3.60 -2.96 5.22
N GLY A 88 2.55 -2.20 4.95
CA GLY A 88 2.00 -1.23 5.91
C GLY A 88 2.91 -0.02 6.06
N LEU A 89 2.44 1.15 5.65
CA LEU A 89 3.19 2.41 5.82
C LEU A 89 2.78 3.16 7.11
N GLY A 90 2.07 2.47 8.01
CA GLY A 90 1.50 3.09 9.21
C GLY A 90 2.48 3.37 10.34
N SER A 91 3.76 3.03 10.19
CA SER A 91 4.75 3.27 11.24
C SER A 91 5.76 4.32 10.81
N GLU A 92 5.56 5.55 11.27
CA GLU A 92 6.50 6.65 11.06
C GLU A 92 7.91 6.28 11.53
N ARG A 93 8.05 5.55 12.64
CA ARG A 93 9.35 5.08 13.17
C ARG A 93 10.07 4.09 12.24
N VAL A 94 9.35 3.37 11.40
CA VAL A 94 9.93 2.42 10.44
C VAL A 94 10.21 3.10 9.10
N LEU A 95 9.48 4.18 8.79
CA LEU A 95 9.59 4.94 7.54
C LEU A 95 10.53 6.16 7.60
N LYS A 96 10.66 6.80 8.76
CA LYS A 96 11.65 7.86 9.05
C LYS A 96 12.93 7.25 9.61
#